data_AF-A0A2H0UAB8-F1
#
_entry.id   AF-A0A2H0UAB8-F1
#
_cell.length_a   1.000
_cell.length_b   1.000
_cell.length_c   1.000
_cell.angle_alpha   90.00
_cell.angle_beta   90.00
_cell.angle_gamma   90.00
#
_symmetry.space_group_name_H-M   'P 1'
#
loop_
_entity.id
_entity.type
_entity.pdbx_description
1 polymer ?
#
loop_
_entity_poly.entity_id
_entity_poly.type
_entity_poly.pdbx_seq_one_letter_code
_entity_poly.pdbx_strand_id
1 'polypeptide(L)'
;MNWAAQRRFTIVAIIAIVVLVIVITSATALFYKAPSCTDHTQNQDEVGVDCGGSCPYLCTSQEQAPVTPTPRLLMNRAGRIDLVAFVQNRNADAAAKNVAYTIKIYSPTLTYITSVTGTLDLPPRTTVPLFIPGVVARGVPGMHATLDVEPAAIMWYRVMSDPRVVPKVDVLSSTDLETAPRVGAALTNSSLATFTNVRLIALVRDATSGNVIAASATIVPQLLPQSRATAIFTWNEPFTSRSITIEVVPVIQLP
;
A
#
# COMPACT_ATOMS: atom_id res chain seq x y z
N MET A 1 -56.97 -30.27 -44.12
CA MET A 1 -55.81 -29.42 -43.77
C MET A 1 -55.13 -28.99 -45.05
N ASN A 2 -55.14 -27.69 -45.36
CA ASN A 2 -54.75 -27.15 -46.67
C ASN A 2 -53.22 -26.95 -46.69
N TRP A 3 -52.50 -27.74 -47.48
CA TRP A 3 -51.02 -27.78 -47.53
C TRP A 3 -50.39 -26.40 -47.79
N ALA A 4 -51.07 -25.54 -48.55
CA ALA A 4 -50.65 -24.16 -48.81
C ALA A 4 -50.74 -23.24 -47.58
N ALA A 5 -51.70 -23.46 -46.66
CA ALA A 5 -51.85 -22.67 -45.45
C ALA A 5 -50.75 -22.99 -44.42
N GLN A 6 -50.35 -24.27 -44.33
CA GLN A 6 -49.25 -24.72 -43.47
C GLN A 6 -47.89 -24.16 -43.90
N ARG A 7 -47.63 -24.10 -45.22
CA ARG A 7 -46.41 -23.48 -45.78
C ARG A 7 -46.36 -21.96 -45.60
N ARG A 8 -47.48 -21.26 -45.79
CA ARG A 8 -47.56 -19.81 -45.52
C ARG A 8 -47.31 -19.49 -44.04
N PHE A 9 -47.89 -20.28 -43.14
CA PHE A 9 -47.69 -20.09 -41.70
C PHE A 9 -46.24 -20.32 -41.28
N THR A 10 -45.58 -21.36 -41.81
CA THR A 10 -44.15 -21.62 -41.52
C THR A 10 -43.24 -20.51 -42.05
N ILE A 11 -43.48 -19.98 -43.26
CA ILE A 11 -42.69 -18.87 -43.81
C ILE A 11 -42.85 -17.60 -42.95
N VAL A 12 -44.09 -17.26 -42.57
CA VAL A 12 -44.37 -16.09 -41.72
C VAL A 12 -43.74 -16.26 -40.33
N ALA A 13 -43.79 -17.46 -39.75
CA ALA A 13 -43.15 -17.75 -38.47
C ALA A 13 -41.62 -17.60 -38.53
N ILE A 14 -40.97 -18.09 -39.59
CA ILE A 14 -39.51 -17.93 -39.76
C ILE A 14 -39.13 -16.46 -39.90
N ILE A 15 -39.85 -15.69 -40.73
CA ILE A 15 -39.61 -14.25 -40.88
C ILE A 15 -39.81 -13.51 -39.55
N ALA A 16 -40.86 -13.83 -38.81
CA ALA A 16 -41.12 -13.23 -37.50
C ALA A 16 -39.99 -13.53 -36.50
N ILE A 17 -39.46 -14.76 -36.48
CA ILE A 17 -38.31 -15.12 -35.63
C ILE A 17 -37.06 -14.35 -36.04
N VAL A 18 -36.78 -14.22 -37.34
CA VAL A 18 -35.62 -13.46 -37.84
C VAL A 18 -35.72 -11.98 -37.44
N VAL A 19 -36.90 -11.37 -37.61
CA VAL A 19 -37.15 -9.99 -37.18
C VAL A 19 -36.99 -9.86 -35.66
N LEU A 20 -37.53 -10.81 -34.88
CA LEU A 20 -37.38 -10.82 -33.42
C LEU A 20 -35.91 -10.88 -33.01
N VAL A 21 -35.10 -11.73 -33.64
CA VAL A 21 -33.66 -11.83 -33.37
C VAL A 21 -32.93 -10.53 -33.71
N ILE A 22 -33.25 -9.90 -34.84
CA ILE A 22 -32.66 -8.60 -35.22
C ILE A 22 -33.04 -7.51 -34.21
N VAL A 23 -34.31 -7.45 -33.78
CA VAL A 23 -34.77 -6.48 -32.78
C VAL A 23 -34.09 -6.72 -31.44
N ILE A 24 -34.00 -7.98 -30.98
CA ILE A 24 -33.34 -8.33 -29.71
C ILE A 24 -31.85 -7.98 -29.76
N THR A 25 -31.14 -8.34 -30.83
CA THR A 25 -29.69 -8.03 -30.98
C THR A 25 -29.41 -6.53 -31.10
N SER A 26 -30.26 -5.79 -31.81
CA SER A 26 -30.15 -4.34 -31.92
C SER A 26 -30.45 -3.66 -30.59
N ALA A 27 -31.47 -4.13 -29.87
CA ALA A 27 -31.82 -3.63 -28.54
C ALA A 27 -30.72 -3.90 -27.52
N THR A 28 -30.13 -5.10 -27.50
CA THR A 28 -28.99 -5.37 -26.59
C THR A 28 -27.78 -4.50 -26.95
N ALA A 29 -27.46 -4.29 -28.23
CA ALA A 29 -26.35 -3.43 -28.62
C ALA A 29 -26.57 -1.94 -28.27
N LEU A 30 -27.81 -1.44 -28.29
CA LEU A 30 -28.12 -0.02 -28.01
C LEU A 30 -28.35 0.28 -26.53
N PHE A 31 -28.88 -0.68 -25.76
CA PHE A 31 -29.28 -0.46 -24.37
C PHE A 31 -28.35 -1.12 -23.34
N TYR A 32 -27.45 -2.02 -23.76
CA TYR A 32 -26.47 -2.61 -22.85
C TYR A 32 -25.25 -1.70 -22.70
N LYS A 33 -25.16 -1.01 -21.56
CA LYS A 33 -23.92 -0.36 -21.12
C LYS A 33 -23.14 -1.35 -20.26
N ALA A 34 -21.88 -1.59 -20.62
CA ALA A 34 -20.97 -2.35 -19.79
C ALA A 34 -20.86 -1.70 -18.40
N PRO A 35 -20.75 -2.48 -17.32
CA PRO A 35 -20.47 -1.94 -16.00
C PRO A 35 -19.13 -1.19 -16.02
N SER A 36 -19.13 0.03 -15.50
CA SER A 36 -17.94 0.87 -15.37
C SER A 36 -17.98 1.54 -14.02
N CYS A 37 -16.88 1.41 -13.29
CA CYS A 37 -16.67 1.99 -11.96
C CYS A 37 -15.79 3.25 -12.02
N THR A 38 -15.75 3.90 -13.19
CA THR A 38 -14.92 5.08 -13.47
C THR A 38 -15.60 6.02 -14.49
N ASP A 39 -16.90 5.83 -14.76
CA ASP A 39 -17.62 6.62 -15.77
C ASP A 39 -18.43 7.79 -15.17
N HIS A 40 -18.25 8.06 -13.88
CA HIS A 40 -18.93 9.12 -13.13
C HIS A 40 -20.45 9.02 -13.18
N THR A 41 -20.99 7.82 -13.40
CA THR A 41 -22.41 7.56 -13.49
C THR A 41 -22.79 6.41 -12.57
N GLN A 42 -23.74 6.64 -11.65
CA GLN A 42 -24.28 5.54 -10.85
C GLN A 42 -25.07 4.57 -11.74
N ASN A 43 -24.55 3.36 -11.89
CA ASN A 43 -25.11 2.33 -12.76
C ASN A 43 -25.17 0.96 -12.04
N GLN A 44 -25.88 0.00 -12.64
CA GLN A 44 -26.10 -1.35 -12.12
C GLN A 44 -26.48 -1.42 -10.63
N ASP A 45 -25.61 -1.99 -9.78
CA ASP A 45 -25.81 -2.22 -8.35
C ASP A 45 -24.90 -1.34 -7.47
N GLU A 46 -24.29 -0.29 -8.03
CA GLU A 46 -23.48 0.68 -7.32
C GLU A 46 -24.26 1.39 -6.19
N VAL A 47 -23.59 1.60 -5.05
CA VAL A 47 -24.18 2.27 -3.88
C VAL A 47 -24.06 3.79 -4.00
N GLY A 48 -23.01 4.27 -4.68
CA GLY A 48 -22.81 5.67 -5.06
C GLY A 48 -22.10 5.73 -6.41
N VAL A 49 -21.84 6.94 -6.91
CA VAL A 49 -21.17 7.12 -8.22
C VAL A 49 -19.80 6.44 -8.20
N ASP A 50 -19.58 5.46 -9.08
CA ASP A 50 -18.32 4.72 -9.25
C ASP A 50 -17.89 3.92 -8.00
N CYS A 51 -18.81 3.58 -7.09
CA CYS A 51 -18.46 2.94 -5.81
C CYS A 51 -19.51 1.99 -5.23
N GLY A 52 -19.06 1.00 -4.45
CA GLY A 52 -19.92 0.01 -3.81
C GLY A 52 -20.53 -1.00 -4.80
N GLY A 53 -21.43 -1.87 -4.34
CA GLY A 53 -22.07 -2.87 -5.22
C GLY A 53 -21.07 -3.84 -5.86
N SER A 54 -21.12 -3.96 -7.19
CA SER A 54 -20.15 -4.68 -8.01
C SER A 54 -18.80 -3.97 -8.18
N CYS A 55 -18.69 -2.69 -7.83
CA CYS A 55 -17.45 -1.93 -7.98
C CYS A 55 -16.44 -2.25 -6.87
N PRO A 56 -15.16 -2.45 -7.22
CA PRO A 56 -14.15 -2.75 -6.22
C PRO A 56 -13.93 -1.56 -5.28
N TYR A 57 -14.17 -0.32 -5.72
CA TYR A 57 -13.95 0.87 -4.93
C TYR A 57 -14.97 1.05 -3.80
N LEU A 58 -14.49 1.52 -2.65
CA LEU A 58 -15.35 1.90 -1.52
C LEU A 58 -15.97 3.26 -1.79
N CYS A 59 -17.18 3.46 -1.25
CA CYS A 59 -17.76 4.79 -1.18
C CYS A 59 -17.23 5.54 0.04
N THR A 60 -17.21 6.88 -0.01
CA THR A 60 -16.68 7.74 1.06
C THR A 60 -17.29 7.49 2.44
N SER A 61 -18.53 7.00 2.50
CA SER A 61 -19.21 6.62 3.75
C SER A 61 -18.70 5.33 4.39
N GLN A 62 -18.01 4.48 3.64
CA GLN A 62 -17.47 3.18 4.06
C GLN A 62 -15.97 3.24 4.36
N GLU A 63 -15.30 4.30 3.93
CA GLU A 63 -13.85 4.49 4.08
C GLU A 63 -13.49 5.02 5.47
N GLN A 64 -12.37 4.54 6.01
CA GLN A 64 -11.70 5.13 7.17
C GLN A 64 -10.42 5.81 6.72
N ALA A 65 -10.29 7.10 7.05
CA ALA A 65 -9.06 7.84 6.79
C ALA A 65 -7.85 7.18 7.49
N PRO A 66 -6.67 7.18 6.84
CA PRO A 66 -5.47 6.63 7.45
C PRO A 66 -5.05 7.46 8.65
N VAL A 67 -4.45 6.80 9.65
CA VAL A 67 -3.84 7.50 10.79
C VAL A 67 -2.38 7.77 10.48
N THR A 68 -1.96 9.02 10.66
CA THR A 68 -0.60 9.50 10.40
C THR A 68 0.07 10.01 11.68
N PRO A 69 0.62 9.11 12.54
CA PRO A 69 1.37 9.53 13.71
C PRO A 69 2.51 10.48 13.34
N THR A 70 2.87 11.38 14.26
CA THR A 70 3.96 12.34 14.04
C THR A 70 5.27 11.63 13.68
N PRO A 71 5.90 11.97 12.54
CA PRO A 71 7.19 11.42 12.17
C PRO A 71 8.28 11.66 13.22
N ARG A 72 9.24 10.74 13.28
CA ARG A 72 10.44 10.84 14.11
C ARG A 72 11.62 11.26 13.24
N LEU A 73 12.28 12.32 13.68
CA LEU A 73 13.55 12.79 13.14
C LEU A 73 14.68 12.15 13.94
N LEU A 74 15.56 11.45 13.24
CA LEU A 74 16.74 10.78 13.78
C LEU A 74 17.96 11.60 13.33
N MET A 75 18.61 12.27 14.28
CA MET A 75 19.79 13.08 14.00
C MET A 75 21.03 12.28 14.38
N ASN A 76 21.97 12.15 13.44
CA ASN A 76 23.28 11.59 13.73
C ASN A 76 24.27 12.68 14.16
N ARG A 77 25.45 12.30 14.67
CA ARG A 77 26.48 13.24 15.12
C ARG A 77 27.06 14.10 13.99
N ALA A 78 27.01 13.60 12.76
CA ALA A 78 27.41 14.34 11.56
C ALA A 78 26.37 15.39 11.09
N GLY A 79 25.24 15.53 11.78
CA GLY A 79 24.19 16.50 11.44
C GLY A 79 23.29 16.08 10.28
N ARG A 80 23.40 14.83 9.80
CA ARG A 80 22.46 14.22 8.85
C ARG A 80 21.16 13.87 9.58
N ILE A 81 20.05 14.10 8.90
CA ILE A 81 18.71 13.77 9.39
C ILE A 81 18.21 12.57 8.61
N ASP A 82 17.90 11.50 9.33
CA ASP A 82 17.07 10.41 8.83
C ASP A 82 15.66 10.55 9.40
N LEU A 83 14.66 10.08 8.66
CA LEU A 83 13.27 10.23 9.04
C LEU A 83 12.56 8.90 9.03
N VAL A 84 11.80 8.65 10.10
CA VAL A 84 10.90 7.50 10.22
C VAL A 84 9.47 8.01 10.39
N ALA A 85 8.56 7.52 9.57
CA ALA A 85 7.14 7.83 9.66
C ALA A 85 6.31 6.54 9.57
N PHE A 86 5.05 6.62 9.95
CA PHE A 86 4.11 5.50 9.90
C PHE A 86 2.80 5.97 9.30
N VAL A 87 2.19 5.16 8.45
CA VAL A 87 0.81 5.37 7.99
C VAL A 87 0.03 4.11 8.31
N GLN A 88 -1.06 4.25 9.06
CA GLN A 88 -1.89 3.13 9.47
C GLN A 88 -3.18 3.11 8.65
N ASN A 89 -3.41 2.00 7.96
CA ASN A 89 -4.69 1.68 7.36
C ASN A 89 -5.61 1.04 8.41
N ARG A 90 -6.70 1.73 8.74
CA ARG A 90 -7.72 1.24 9.67
C ARG A 90 -8.82 0.41 9.00
N ASN A 91 -8.90 0.43 7.67
CA ASN A 91 -9.89 -0.33 6.93
C ASN A 91 -9.62 -1.84 7.09
N ALA A 92 -10.69 -2.57 7.36
CA ALA A 92 -10.66 -3.99 7.68
C ALA A 92 -10.31 -4.86 6.46
N ASP A 93 -10.85 -4.46 5.32
CA ASP A 93 -10.99 -5.21 4.07
C ASP A 93 -10.80 -4.30 2.84
N ALA A 94 -10.20 -3.12 3.04
CA ALA A 94 -9.86 -2.20 1.97
C ALA A 94 -8.37 -1.89 1.95
N ALA A 95 -7.83 -1.77 0.74
CA ALA A 95 -6.46 -1.37 0.48
C ALA A 95 -6.42 -0.15 -0.45
N ALA A 96 -5.30 0.56 -0.45
CA ALA A 96 -5.08 1.65 -1.38
C ALA A 96 -3.66 1.59 -1.93
N LYS A 97 -3.50 1.79 -3.24
CA LYS A 97 -2.22 1.69 -3.94
C LYS A 97 -1.72 3.09 -4.32
N ASN A 98 -0.40 3.27 -4.35
CA ASN A 98 0.25 4.52 -4.77
C ASN A 98 -0.26 5.78 -4.03
N VAL A 99 -0.58 5.64 -2.75
CA VAL A 99 -1.04 6.75 -1.92
C VAL A 99 0.08 7.77 -1.79
N ALA A 100 -0.15 8.98 -2.28
CA ALA A 100 0.83 10.05 -2.18
C ALA A 100 0.92 10.58 -0.75
N TYR A 101 2.14 10.85 -0.29
CA TYR A 101 2.40 11.47 1.00
C TYR A 101 3.37 12.64 0.86
N THR A 102 3.23 13.59 1.78
CA THR A 102 4.16 14.71 1.94
C THR A 102 4.58 14.80 3.40
N ILE A 103 5.88 14.80 3.65
CA ILE A 103 6.44 15.03 4.98
C ILE A 103 7.10 16.39 4.99
N LYS A 104 6.58 17.30 5.81
CA LYS A 104 7.11 18.66 5.97
C LYS A 104 7.94 18.71 7.24
N ILE A 105 9.12 19.34 7.15
CA ILE A 105 10.05 19.49 8.25
C ILE A 105 10.12 20.97 8.64
N TYR A 106 10.07 21.21 9.94
CA TYR A 106 10.05 22.53 10.54
C TYR A 106 11.19 22.68 11.54
N SER A 107 11.65 23.93 11.68
CA SER A 107 12.59 24.32 12.72
C SER A 107 11.95 24.23 14.11
N PRO A 108 12.74 24.33 15.20
CA PRO A 108 12.20 24.43 16.55
C PRO A 108 11.27 25.64 16.76
N THR A 109 11.39 26.67 15.91
CA THR A 109 10.52 27.86 15.90
C THR A 109 9.34 27.73 14.94
N LEU A 110 9.02 26.50 14.48
CA LEU A 110 7.93 26.17 13.56
C LEU A 110 8.04 26.81 12.16
N THR A 111 9.24 27.22 11.76
CA THR A 111 9.49 27.73 10.40
C THR A 111 9.72 26.55 9.45
N TYR A 112 9.05 26.55 8.30
CA TYR A 112 9.24 25.51 7.28
C TYR A 112 10.70 25.49 6.78
N ILE A 113 11.27 24.29 6.67
CA ILE A 113 12.64 24.06 6.18
C ILE A 113 12.62 23.40 4.80
N THR A 114 11.96 22.25 4.71
CA THR A 114 11.92 21.43 3.50
C THR A 114 10.77 20.43 3.57
N SER A 115 10.50 19.77 2.45
CA SER A 115 9.53 18.68 2.37
C SER A 115 10.06 17.52 1.54
N VAL A 116 9.65 16.31 1.92
CA VAL A 116 9.90 15.08 1.18
C VAL A 116 8.57 14.51 0.74
N THR A 117 8.46 14.15 -0.54
CA THR A 117 7.27 13.52 -1.11
C THR A 117 7.57 12.11 -1.59
N GLY A 118 6.53 11.29 -1.67
CA GLY A 118 6.63 9.95 -2.23
C GLY A 118 5.26 9.28 -2.29
N THR A 119 5.28 7.99 -2.62
CA THR A 119 4.09 7.15 -2.60
C THR A 119 4.30 5.93 -1.70
N LEU A 120 3.21 5.39 -1.19
CA LEU A 120 3.19 4.10 -0.51
C LEU A 120 1.91 3.34 -0.80
N ASP A 121 1.97 2.04 -0.59
CA ASP A 121 0.79 1.18 -0.60
C ASP A 121 0.29 1.00 0.83
N LEU A 122 -1.03 0.93 0.99
CA LEU A 122 -1.73 0.77 2.27
C LEU A 122 -2.53 -0.53 2.29
N PRO A 123 -1.92 -1.67 2.67
CA PRO A 123 -2.64 -2.93 2.83
C PRO A 123 -3.65 -2.90 3.98
N PRO A 124 -4.69 -3.75 3.98
CA PRO A 124 -5.73 -3.78 5.01
C PRO A 124 -5.13 -4.05 6.40
N ARG A 125 -5.60 -3.32 7.43
CA ARG A 125 -5.19 -3.50 8.84
C ARG A 125 -3.68 -3.48 9.09
N THR A 126 -2.93 -2.69 8.34
CA THR A 126 -1.47 -2.59 8.50
C THR A 126 -1.02 -1.19 8.88
N THR A 127 0.09 -1.15 9.60
CA THR A 127 0.87 0.07 9.82
C THR A 127 2.10 -0.02 8.93
N VAL A 128 2.17 0.83 7.92
CA VAL A 128 3.26 0.83 6.93
C VAL A 128 4.35 1.80 7.39
N PRO A 129 5.57 1.31 7.67
CA PRO A 129 6.69 2.17 8.01
C PRO A 129 7.27 2.84 6.76
N LEU A 130 7.65 4.09 6.91
CA LEU A 130 8.41 4.87 5.94
C LEU A 130 9.77 5.19 6.54
N PHE A 131 10.83 4.96 5.78
CA PHE A 131 12.19 5.36 6.12
C PHE A 131 12.79 6.18 4.98
N ILE A 132 13.18 7.41 5.31
CA ILE A 132 13.81 8.36 4.39
C ILE A 132 15.18 8.73 4.98
N PRO A 133 16.26 8.14 4.45
CA PRO A 133 17.62 8.47 4.90
C PRO A 133 18.09 9.79 4.28
N GLY A 134 18.94 10.51 5.00
CA GLY A 134 19.75 11.58 4.42
C GLY A 134 18.98 12.79 3.93
N VAL A 135 17.95 13.23 4.66
CA VAL A 135 17.22 14.44 4.32
C VAL A 135 18.18 15.63 4.27
N VAL A 136 18.12 16.38 3.17
CA VAL A 136 19.00 17.54 2.90
C VAL A 136 18.55 18.73 3.75
N ALA A 137 18.89 18.70 5.02
CA ALA A 137 18.70 19.78 5.98
C ALA A 137 19.78 19.70 7.08
N ARG A 138 20.14 20.86 7.66
CA ARG A 138 21.07 20.89 8.80
C ARG A 138 20.31 20.52 10.07
N GLY A 139 20.61 19.36 10.66
CA GLY A 139 19.98 18.92 11.91
C GLY A 139 20.22 19.90 13.06
N VAL A 140 19.14 20.37 13.68
CA VAL A 140 19.16 21.20 14.90
C VAL A 140 18.21 20.57 15.92
N PRO A 141 18.63 20.39 17.19
CA PRO A 141 17.74 19.86 18.23
C PRO A 141 16.41 20.61 18.32
N GLY A 142 15.32 19.87 18.49
CA GLY A 142 13.97 20.44 18.57
C GLY A 142 13.28 20.63 17.21
N MET A 143 13.84 20.16 16.10
CA MET A 143 13.09 20.09 14.84
C MET A 143 11.89 19.15 14.97
N HIS A 144 10.86 19.44 14.17
CA HIS A 144 9.62 18.66 14.13
C HIS A 144 9.25 18.37 12.68
N ALA A 145 8.47 17.32 12.46
CA ALA A 145 7.96 16.97 11.15
C ALA A 145 6.46 16.63 11.21
N THR A 146 5.75 16.90 10.14
CA THR A 146 4.35 16.50 9.95
C THR A 146 4.24 15.58 8.75
N LEU A 147 3.32 14.62 8.80
CA LEU A 147 3.01 13.71 7.71
C LEU A 147 1.60 13.99 7.22
N ASP A 148 1.52 14.47 5.99
CA ASP A 148 0.28 14.79 5.31
C ASP A 148 0.01 13.70 4.24
N VAL A 149 -1.17 13.11 4.30
CA VAL A 149 -1.73 12.22 3.29
C VAL A 149 -3.12 12.77 2.98
N GLU A 150 -3.38 13.15 1.73
CA GLU A 150 -4.66 13.75 1.33
C GLU A 150 -5.75 12.67 1.28
N PRO A 151 -6.68 12.60 2.25
CA PRO A 151 -7.61 11.48 2.35
C PRO A 151 -8.55 11.39 1.15
N ALA A 152 -8.95 12.53 0.58
CA ALA A 152 -9.84 12.59 -0.58
C ALA A 152 -9.20 12.09 -1.88
N ALA A 153 -7.86 12.01 -1.93
CA ALA A 153 -7.12 11.51 -3.08
C ALA A 153 -6.87 9.99 -3.02
N ILE A 154 -7.26 9.33 -1.92
CA ILE A 154 -7.02 7.90 -1.73
C ILE A 154 -8.15 7.11 -2.37
N MET A 155 -7.83 6.30 -3.38
CA MET A 155 -8.76 5.34 -3.96
C MET A 155 -8.70 4.00 -3.22
N TRP A 156 -9.61 3.83 -2.26
CA TRP A 156 -9.76 2.58 -1.53
C TRP A 156 -10.50 1.53 -2.35
N TYR A 157 -9.92 0.34 -2.47
CA TYR A 157 -10.56 -0.81 -3.12
C TYR A 157 -10.68 -1.99 -2.16
N ARG A 158 -11.77 -2.73 -2.29
CA ARG A 158 -12.09 -3.92 -1.51
C ARG A 158 -11.13 -5.05 -1.84
N VAL A 159 -10.75 -5.79 -0.81
CA VAL A 159 -9.84 -6.92 -0.90
C VAL A 159 -10.47 -8.13 -0.22
N MET A 160 -10.86 -9.13 -1.02
CA MET A 160 -11.60 -10.30 -0.53
C MET A 160 -10.71 -11.33 0.21
N SER A 161 -9.40 -11.29 -0.02
CA SER A 161 -8.42 -12.20 0.57
C SER A 161 -7.17 -11.41 0.92
N ASP A 162 -6.56 -11.69 2.08
CA ASP A 162 -5.35 -10.98 2.52
C ASP A 162 -4.31 -10.89 1.38
N PRO A 163 -4.05 -9.69 0.82
CA PRO A 163 -3.20 -9.53 -0.35
C PRO A 163 -1.71 -9.63 0.03
N ARG A 164 -1.40 -9.73 1.34
CA ARG A 164 -0.05 -9.67 1.86
C ARG A 164 0.65 -11.01 1.64
N VAL A 165 1.24 -11.16 0.46
CA VAL A 165 2.23 -12.21 0.22
C VAL A 165 3.59 -11.59 0.53
N VAL A 166 4.05 -11.75 1.78
CA VAL A 166 5.34 -11.23 2.24
C VAL A 166 6.22 -12.34 2.77
N PRO A 167 7.55 -12.24 2.62
CA PRO A 167 8.44 -13.21 3.23
C PRO A 167 8.38 -13.11 4.75
N LYS A 168 8.49 -14.26 5.42
CA LYS A 168 8.67 -14.30 6.87
C LYS A 168 10.05 -13.72 7.20
N VAL A 169 10.12 -12.85 8.20
CA VAL A 169 11.37 -12.23 8.66
C VAL A 169 11.69 -12.70 10.07
N ASP A 170 12.89 -13.24 10.27
CA ASP A 170 13.43 -13.64 11.57
C ASP A 170 14.77 -12.90 11.80
N VAL A 171 14.89 -12.14 12.89
CA VAL A 171 16.16 -11.47 13.25
C VAL A 171 17.17 -12.52 13.71
N LEU A 172 18.35 -12.54 13.11
CA LEU A 172 19.37 -13.58 13.36
C LEU A 172 20.35 -13.16 14.44
N SER A 173 20.92 -11.96 14.32
CA SER A 173 21.99 -11.49 15.19
C SER A 173 22.13 -9.98 15.14
N SER A 174 22.55 -9.40 16.26
CA SER A 174 23.04 -8.03 16.37
C SER A 174 24.49 -8.05 16.87
N THR A 175 25.39 -7.39 16.14
CA THR A 175 26.81 -7.26 16.52
C THR A 175 27.22 -5.79 16.57
N ASP A 176 28.34 -5.52 17.24
CA ASP A 176 29.03 -4.22 17.22
C ASP A 176 28.17 -3.02 17.68
N LEU A 177 27.23 -3.30 18.59
CA LEU A 177 26.22 -2.34 19.07
C LEU A 177 26.79 -1.05 19.68
N GLU A 178 28.01 -1.11 20.21
CA GLU A 178 28.69 -0.02 20.91
C GLU A 178 29.55 0.87 19.99
N THR A 179 29.71 0.50 18.70
CA THR A 179 30.55 1.27 17.75
C THR A 179 29.84 1.51 16.42
N ALA A 180 29.67 0.46 15.63
CA ALA A 180 29.04 0.49 14.31
C ALA A 180 28.07 -0.69 14.20
N PRO A 181 26.85 -0.57 14.76
CA PRO A 181 25.91 -1.66 14.87
C PRO A 181 25.66 -2.34 13.51
N ARG A 182 25.57 -3.67 13.55
CA ARG A 182 25.18 -4.48 12.41
C ARG A 182 24.11 -5.48 12.81
N VAL A 183 23.05 -5.56 12.02
CA VAL A 183 21.94 -6.50 12.24
C VAL A 183 21.75 -7.36 11.00
N GLY A 184 21.70 -8.67 11.21
CA GLY A 184 21.32 -9.65 10.20
C GLY A 184 19.89 -10.13 10.40
N ALA A 185 19.12 -10.25 9.32
CA ALA A 185 17.79 -10.85 9.32
C ALA A 185 17.68 -11.92 8.23
N ALA A 186 17.06 -13.04 8.56
CA ALA A 186 16.69 -14.07 7.59
C ALA A 186 15.30 -13.76 7.03
N LEU A 187 15.20 -13.82 5.71
CA LEU A 187 13.96 -13.81 4.97
C LEU A 187 13.66 -15.22 4.49
N THR A 188 12.45 -15.71 4.75
CA THR A 188 11.97 -17.00 4.24
C THR A 188 10.78 -16.77 3.33
N ASN A 189 10.90 -17.19 2.07
CA ASN A 189 9.79 -17.20 1.13
C ASN A 189 9.10 -18.56 1.14
N SER A 190 7.97 -18.65 1.84
CA SER A 190 7.14 -19.86 1.89
C SER A 190 6.12 -19.94 0.74
N SER A 191 6.14 -18.99 -0.20
CA SER A 191 5.25 -18.97 -1.36
C SER A 191 5.86 -19.69 -2.57
N LEU A 192 5.03 -19.87 -3.61
CA LEU A 192 5.45 -20.37 -4.92
C LEU A 192 5.89 -19.25 -5.88
N ALA A 193 5.67 -17.98 -5.51
CA ALA A 193 6.04 -16.84 -6.30
C ALA A 193 7.47 -16.39 -5.97
N THR A 194 8.18 -15.85 -6.96
CA THR A 194 9.45 -15.16 -6.72
C THR A 194 9.14 -13.75 -6.27
N PHE A 195 9.75 -13.30 -5.16
CA PHE A 195 9.72 -11.89 -4.81
C PHE A 195 10.91 -11.17 -5.44
N THR A 196 10.66 -9.97 -5.95
CA THR A 196 11.69 -9.10 -6.52
C THR A 196 11.70 -7.77 -5.82
N ASN A 197 12.89 -7.18 -5.63
CA ASN A 197 13.10 -5.89 -5.00
C ASN A 197 12.39 -5.75 -3.64
N VAL A 198 12.52 -6.77 -2.79
CA VAL A 198 11.93 -6.76 -1.45
C VAL A 198 12.66 -5.74 -0.59
N ARG A 199 12.05 -4.56 -0.43
CA ARG A 199 12.55 -3.52 0.46
C ARG A 199 12.22 -3.90 1.90
N LEU A 200 13.21 -3.80 2.77
CA LEU A 200 13.09 -4.07 4.20
C LEU A 200 13.51 -2.84 4.98
N ILE A 201 12.81 -2.59 6.08
CA ILE A 201 13.12 -1.52 7.01
C ILE A 201 13.37 -2.15 8.38
N ALA A 202 14.56 -1.94 8.92
CA ALA A 202 14.90 -2.24 10.30
C ALA A 202 14.60 -1.01 11.17
N LEU A 203 13.79 -1.20 12.20
CA LEU A 203 13.44 -0.21 13.22
C LEU A 203 14.06 -0.64 14.54
N VAL A 204 14.89 0.23 15.11
CA VAL A 204 15.47 0.03 16.44
C VAL A 204 14.69 0.90 17.40
N ARG A 205 14.07 0.27 18.39
CA ARG A 205 13.27 0.95 19.41
C ARG A 205 13.97 0.86 20.75
N ASP A 206 13.86 1.93 21.53
CA ASP A 206 14.19 1.89 22.94
C ASP A 206 13.18 0.99 23.67
N ALA A 207 13.66 -0.02 24.40
CA ALA A 207 12.79 -1.04 24.99
C ALA A 207 11.91 -0.51 26.13
N THR A 208 12.25 0.63 26.72
CA THR A 208 11.50 1.23 27.83
C THR A 208 10.40 2.18 27.32
N SER A 209 10.73 3.03 26.36
CA SER A 209 9.82 4.06 25.83
C SER A 209 9.07 3.64 24.57
N GLY A 210 9.53 2.59 23.87
CA GLY A 210 8.98 2.13 22.58
C GLY A 210 9.28 3.05 21.40
N ASN A 211 9.97 4.18 21.63
CA ASN A 211 10.32 5.14 20.59
C ASN A 211 11.37 4.57 19.64
N VAL A 212 11.23 4.87 18.35
CA VAL A 212 12.27 4.57 17.36
C VAL A 212 13.46 5.48 17.61
N ILE A 213 14.64 4.89 17.81
CA ILE A 213 15.91 5.58 18.07
C ILE A 213 16.90 5.46 16.91
N ALA A 214 16.75 4.45 16.06
CA ALA A 214 17.53 4.28 14.85
C ALA A 214 16.73 3.51 13.81
N ALA A 215 17.03 3.71 12.53
CA ALA A 215 16.44 2.94 11.45
C ALA A 215 17.45 2.73 10.32
N SER A 216 17.26 1.68 9.53
CA SER A 216 18.05 1.38 8.35
C SER A 216 17.17 0.64 7.36
N ALA A 217 17.50 0.69 6.07
CA ALA A 217 16.77 -0.05 5.06
C ALA A 217 17.73 -0.70 4.07
N THR A 218 17.29 -1.83 3.53
CA THR A 218 18.01 -2.56 2.48
C THR A 218 17.00 -3.17 1.51
N ILE A 219 17.49 -3.63 0.36
CA ILE A 219 16.67 -4.27 -0.67
C ILE A 219 17.27 -5.65 -0.94
N VAL A 220 16.44 -6.67 -0.89
CA VAL A 220 16.76 -8.01 -1.39
C VAL A 220 16.27 -8.10 -2.84
N PRO A 221 17.16 -8.10 -3.84
CA PRO A 221 16.76 -7.96 -5.25
C PRO A 221 15.88 -9.11 -5.74
N GLN A 222 16.15 -10.32 -5.26
CA GLN A 222 15.41 -11.52 -5.63
C GLN A 222 15.37 -12.49 -4.45
N LEU A 223 14.19 -13.07 -4.21
CA LEU A 223 13.99 -14.13 -3.24
C LEU A 223 13.14 -15.24 -3.88
N LEU A 224 13.81 -16.34 -4.24
CA LEU A 224 13.22 -17.45 -4.97
C LEU A 224 12.12 -18.16 -4.17
N PRO A 225 11.20 -18.89 -4.83
CA PRO A 225 10.19 -19.70 -4.14
C PRO A 225 10.82 -20.71 -3.18
N GLN A 226 10.18 -20.95 -2.04
CA GLN A 226 10.62 -21.92 -1.03
C GLN A 226 12.09 -21.73 -0.56
N SER A 227 12.62 -20.52 -0.66
CA SER A 227 14.04 -20.23 -0.39
C SER A 227 14.23 -19.28 0.79
N ARG A 228 15.49 -19.12 1.20
CA ARG A 228 15.90 -18.16 2.22
C ARG A 228 16.97 -17.21 1.69
N ALA A 229 16.92 -15.97 2.14
CA ALA A 229 17.98 -14.98 1.92
C ALA A 229 18.31 -14.25 3.23
N THR A 230 19.47 -13.60 3.28
CA THR A 230 19.89 -12.79 4.42
C THR A 230 19.91 -11.32 4.02
N ALA A 231 19.28 -10.48 4.84
CA ALA A 231 19.38 -9.04 4.77
C ALA A 231 20.32 -8.52 5.86
N ILE A 232 21.12 -7.52 5.53
CA ILE A 232 22.07 -6.89 6.44
C ILE A 232 21.72 -5.41 6.55
N PHE A 233 21.70 -4.93 7.78
CA PHE A 233 21.48 -3.54 8.15
C PHE A 233 22.68 -3.03 8.92
N THR A 234 23.11 -1.81 8.64
CA THR A 234 24.28 -1.20 9.26
C THR A 234 23.99 0.22 9.70
N TRP A 235 24.59 0.61 10.81
CA TRP A 235 24.60 1.97 11.34
C TRP A 235 26.04 2.42 11.50
N ASN A 236 26.29 3.70 11.23
CA ASN A 236 27.63 4.30 11.34
C ASN A 236 27.93 4.84 12.75
N GLU A 237 26.96 4.77 13.66
CA GLU A 237 27.03 5.27 15.03
C GLU A 237 26.35 4.30 15.99
N PRO A 238 26.79 4.24 17.26
CA PRO A 238 26.16 3.38 18.27
C PRO A 238 24.75 3.87 18.60
N PHE A 239 23.92 2.95 19.10
CA PHE A 239 22.58 3.29 19.56
C PHE A 239 22.64 4.15 20.83
N THR A 240 21.69 5.07 20.95
CA THR A 240 21.62 6.00 22.09
C THR A 240 21.11 5.32 23.37
N SER A 241 20.49 4.15 23.26
CA SER A 241 19.98 3.35 24.38
C SER A 241 20.71 2.01 24.47
N ARG A 242 20.92 1.53 25.71
CA ARG A 242 21.51 0.22 26.00
C ARG A 242 20.50 -0.92 25.95
N SER A 243 19.20 -0.61 26.05
CA SER A 243 18.13 -1.60 26.01
C SER A 243 17.28 -1.35 24.78
N ILE A 244 17.36 -2.26 23.81
CA ILE A 244 16.76 -2.06 22.49
C ILE A 244 15.93 -3.27 22.04
N THR A 245 14.90 -2.98 21.26
CA THR A 245 14.13 -3.97 20.51
C THR A 245 14.30 -3.68 19.02
N ILE A 246 14.62 -4.70 18.23
CA ILE A 246 14.78 -4.56 16.78
C ILE A 246 13.62 -5.26 16.10
N GLU A 247 12.97 -4.52 15.20
CA GLU A 247 11.91 -5.02 14.34
C GLU A 247 12.34 -4.85 12.89
N VAL A 248 12.22 -5.90 12.08
CA VAL A 248 12.50 -5.82 10.63
C VAL A 248 11.22 -6.10 9.87
N VAL A 249 10.77 -5.10 9.12
CA VAL A 249 9.48 -5.13 8.42
C VAL A 249 9.72 -5.11 6.90
N PRO A 250 9.19 -6.10 6.14
CA PRO A 250 9.15 -6.01 4.69
C PRO A 250 8.11 -4.98 4.26
N VAL A 251 8.48 -4.10 3.34
CA VAL A 251 7.53 -3.16 2.73
C VAL A 251 6.63 -3.97 1.79
N ILE A 252 5.34 -3.95 2.08
CA ILE A 252 4.34 -4.70 1.31
C ILE A 252 4.04 -3.93 0.02
N GLN A 253 4.16 -4.60 -1.11
CA GLN A 253 3.70 -4.08 -2.40
C GLN A 253 2.34 -4.69 -2.73
N LEU A 254 1.36 -3.85 -3.02
CA LEU A 254 0.05 -4.33 -3.46
C LEU A 254 0.09 -4.68 -4.96
N PRO A 255 -0.65 -5.72 -5.37
CA PRO A 255 -0.71 -6.15 -6.77
C PRO A 255 -1.19 -5.02 -7.71
#